data_AF-A0A2V7XWL4-F1
#
_entry.id   AF-A0A2V7XWL4-F1
#
_cell.length_a   1.000
_cell.length_b   1.000
_cell.length_c   1.000
_cell.angle_alpha   90.00
_cell.angle_beta   90.00
_cell.angle_gamma   90.00
#
_symmetry.space_group_name_H-M   'P 1'
#
loop_
_entity.id
_entity.type
_entity.pdbx_description
1 polymer ?
#
loop_
_entity_poly.entity_id
_entity_poly.type
_entity_poly.pdbx_seq_one_letter_code
_entity_poly.pdbx_strand_id
1 'polypeptide(L)'
;MRFSKPFFAAVAAIWIGASAAMAAHVDFKDPRRALGREGDVRVDAELAQDTISQTSPINITYQIENLSQAPVAVADKIFDTNFDADSRTITFSVGSEVPPGPNMPHLVVIRPGEKRVLSGGALVHVVTPNIRTPWTAIPRYVQIQVTLLRDVTPFQKLIEQQSRTAVPVPLPNDMFDRWVESSESVLLNTIPVYWKNENRRGTAESDQPLSGTY
;
A
#
# COMPACT_ATOMS: atom_id res chain seq x y z
N MET A 1 -6.93 61.78 38.16
CA MET A 1 -7.11 61.98 36.71
C MET A 1 -7.02 60.63 36.01
N ARG A 2 -8.00 60.35 35.13
CA ARG A 2 -8.13 59.15 34.28
C ARG A 2 -7.03 59.08 33.21
N PHE A 3 -6.72 57.87 32.71
CA PHE A 3 -6.73 57.44 31.29
C PHE A 3 -6.08 56.04 31.22
N SER A 4 -6.89 54.97 31.13
CA SER A 4 -7.15 54.15 29.91
C SER A 4 -6.03 53.18 29.52
N LYS A 5 -6.25 51.87 29.74
CA LYS A 5 -5.71 50.77 28.91
C LYS A 5 -6.54 50.74 27.61
N PRO A 6 -6.02 50.30 26.43
CA PRO A 6 -5.97 48.85 26.17
C PRO A 6 -5.04 48.31 25.04
N PHE A 7 -5.04 46.96 24.92
CA PHE A 7 -4.81 46.08 23.75
C PHE A 7 -3.39 45.57 23.35
N PHE A 8 -3.23 44.24 23.57
CA PHE A 8 -2.70 43.16 22.71
C PHE A 8 -1.67 43.44 21.61
N ALA A 9 -0.58 42.65 21.60
CA ALA A 9 -0.31 41.65 20.54
C ALA A 9 0.95 40.84 20.87
N ALA A 10 0.79 39.53 21.03
CA ALA A 10 1.87 38.55 21.08
C ALA A 10 2.26 38.18 19.65
N VAL A 11 3.56 38.16 19.34
CA VAL A 11 4.08 37.56 18.10
C VAL A 11 5.02 36.43 18.50
N ALA A 12 4.49 35.21 18.48
CA ALA A 12 5.27 33.99 18.61
C ALA A 12 5.89 33.67 17.26
N ALA A 13 7.22 33.80 17.16
CA ALA A 13 7.97 33.33 16.00
C ALA A 13 8.11 31.80 16.08
N ILE A 14 7.22 31.08 15.42
CA ILE A 14 7.32 29.62 15.27
C ILE A 14 8.33 29.33 14.17
N TRP A 15 9.53 28.92 14.57
CA TRP A 15 10.48 28.23 13.70
C TRP A 15 9.92 26.84 13.36
N ILE A 16 9.25 26.71 12.22
CA ILE A 16 8.95 25.40 11.65
C ILE A 16 10.19 24.95 10.89
N GLY A 17 11.03 24.16 11.57
CA GLY A 17 12.05 23.36 10.93
C GLY A 17 11.39 22.38 9.97
N ALA A 18 11.57 22.61 8.68
CA ALA A 18 11.25 21.64 7.64
C ALA A 18 12.23 20.47 7.74
N SER A 19 11.88 19.43 8.49
CA SER A 19 12.45 18.10 8.28
C SER A 19 11.85 17.55 7.00
N ALA A 20 12.45 17.92 5.87
CA ALA A 20 12.25 17.21 4.61
C ALA A 20 12.78 15.79 4.80
N ALA A 21 11.91 14.89 5.25
CA ALA A 21 12.14 13.46 5.16
C ALA A 21 12.39 13.15 3.68
N MET A 22 13.59 12.67 3.36
CA MET A 22 13.87 12.05 2.08
C MET A 22 13.03 10.77 2.01
N ALA A 23 11.78 10.92 1.59
CA ALA A 23 10.92 9.81 1.23
C ALA A 23 11.46 9.22 -0.07
N ALA A 24 11.57 7.89 -0.13
CA ALA A 24 11.73 7.17 -1.38
C ALA A 24 10.72 7.73 -2.39
N HIS A 25 11.20 8.25 -3.50
CA HIS A 25 10.34 8.88 -4.51
C HIS A 25 9.80 7.78 -5.42
N VAL A 26 8.48 7.74 -5.64
CA VAL A 26 7.89 6.91 -6.71
C VAL A 26 8.26 7.56 -8.04
N ASP A 27 8.94 6.85 -8.93
CA ASP A 27 9.26 7.39 -10.25
C ASP A 27 8.00 7.39 -11.13
N PHE A 28 7.49 8.59 -11.41
CA PHE A 28 6.30 8.78 -12.22
C PHE A 28 6.46 8.35 -13.69
N LYS A 29 7.68 8.03 -14.15
CA LYS A 29 7.98 7.59 -15.51
C LYS A 29 8.27 6.10 -15.65
N ASP A 30 8.31 5.32 -14.56
CA ASP A 30 8.64 3.90 -14.63
C ASP A 30 7.47 3.08 -15.25
N PRO A 31 7.72 2.19 -16.21
CA PRO A 31 6.69 1.28 -16.76
C PRO A 31 6.10 0.31 -15.72
N ARG A 32 6.76 0.11 -14.58
CA ARG A 32 6.30 -0.69 -13.43
C ARG A 32 5.40 0.11 -12.48
N ARG A 33 4.96 1.29 -12.91
CA ARG A 33 4.02 2.12 -12.18
C ARG A 33 2.59 1.63 -12.38
N ALA A 34 1.87 1.54 -11.27
CA ALA A 34 0.43 1.42 -11.24
C ALA A 34 -0.17 2.70 -10.63
N LEU A 35 -1.27 3.17 -11.19
CA LEU A 35 -2.03 4.33 -10.76
C LEU A 35 -3.48 3.91 -10.58
N GLY A 36 -4.07 4.32 -9.47
CA GLY A 36 -5.47 4.16 -9.15
C GLY A 36 -5.99 5.44 -8.51
N ARG A 37 -7.26 5.73 -8.74
CA ARG A 37 -7.96 6.81 -8.05
C ARG A 37 -9.36 6.33 -7.75
N GLU A 38 -9.72 6.42 -6.48
CA GLU A 38 -11.08 6.17 -6.04
C GLU A 38 -11.57 7.41 -5.28
N GLY A 39 -12.58 8.08 -5.83
CA GLY A 39 -13.08 9.36 -5.35
C GLY A 39 -11.96 10.39 -5.12
N ASP A 40 -11.79 10.75 -3.85
CA ASP A 40 -10.84 11.75 -3.38
C ASP A 40 -9.53 11.17 -2.83
N VAL A 41 -9.20 9.92 -3.13
CA VAL A 41 -7.86 9.37 -2.86
C VAL A 41 -7.23 8.88 -4.14
N ARG A 42 -5.98 9.29 -4.33
CA ARG A 42 -5.12 8.84 -5.42
C ARG A 42 -4.01 7.97 -4.86
N VAL A 43 -3.77 6.84 -5.51
CA VAL A 43 -2.70 5.92 -5.16
C VAL A 43 -1.81 5.72 -6.38
N ASP A 44 -0.52 5.96 -6.19
CA ASP A 44 0.53 5.64 -7.14
C ASP A 44 1.39 4.54 -6.52
N ALA A 45 1.72 3.49 -7.27
CA ALA A 45 2.56 2.40 -6.77
C ALA A 45 3.58 2.00 -7.82
N GLU A 46 4.69 1.44 -7.36
CA GLU A 46 5.79 0.96 -8.18
C GLU A 46 6.20 -0.43 -7.67
N LEU A 47 6.34 -1.37 -8.61
CA LEU A 47 6.84 -2.70 -8.33
C LEU A 47 8.37 -2.71 -8.37
N ALA A 48 9.02 -3.20 -7.31
CA ALA A 48 10.48 -3.19 -7.23
C ALA A 48 11.16 -4.12 -8.26
N GLN A 49 10.46 -5.16 -8.70
CA GLN A 49 10.98 -6.23 -9.56
C GLN A 49 10.04 -6.52 -10.72
N ASP A 50 10.59 -6.82 -11.90
CA ASP A 50 9.83 -7.22 -13.08
C ASP A 50 9.64 -8.74 -13.17
N THR A 51 10.42 -9.49 -12.39
CA THR A 51 10.50 -10.94 -12.42
C THR A 51 10.08 -11.53 -11.08
N ILE A 52 9.18 -12.50 -11.10
CA ILE A 52 8.59 -13.15 -9.92
C ILE A 52 8.85 -14.66 -10.00
N SER A 53 9.13 -15.29 -8.87
CA SER A 53 9.25 -16.74 -8.71
C SER A 53 8.27 -17.29 -7.68
N GLN A 54 8.26 -18.61 -7.53
CA GLN A 54 7.30 -19.34 -6.71
C GLN A 54 7.27 -18.93 -5.24
N THR A 55 8.37 -18.42 -4.73
CA THR A 55 8.58 -18.07 -3.31
C THR A 55 9.26 -16.71 -3.16
N SER A 56 9.39 -15.93 -4.24
CA SER A 56 9.98 -14.58 -4.15
C SER A 56 9.00 -13.62 -3.49
N PRO A 57 9.45 -12.76 -2.56
CA PRO A 57 8.62 -11.66 -2.07
C PRO A 57 8.35 -10.68 -3.21
N ILE A 58 7.09 -10.29 -3.41
CA ILE A 58 6.76 -9.09 -4.17
C ILE A 58 6.97 -7.89 -3.24
N ASN A 59 7.81 -6.95 -3.66
CA ASN A 59 8.00 -5.68 -2.95
C ASN A 59 7.42 -4.53 -3.78
N ILE A 60 6.66 -3.67 -3.11
CA ILE A 60 6.08 -2.46 -3.71
C ILE A 60 6.45 -1.23 -2.90
N THR A 61 6.61 -0.11 -3.60
CA THR A 61 6.61 1.23 -3.00
C THR A 61 5.36 1.94 -3.48
N TYR A 62 4.59 2.55 -2.59
CA TYR A 62 3.34 3.20 -2.95
C TYR A 62 3.18 4.54 -2.24
N GLN A 63 2.62 5.50 -2.95
CA GLN A 63 2.29 6.82 -2.49
C GLN A 63 0.77 6.98 -2.48
N ILE A 64 0.23 7.36 -1.34
CA ILE A 64 -1.17 7.73 -1.19
C ILE A 64 -1.26 9.25 -1.06
N GLU A 65 -2.07 9.86 -1.91
CA GLU A 65 -2.42 11.27 -1.87
C GLU A 65 -3.89 11.41 -1.45
N ASN A 66 -4.14 12.06 -0.32
CA ASN A 66 -5.47 12.34 0.18
C ASN A 66 -5.95 13.70 -0.35
N LEU A 67 -6.90 13.69 -1.27
CA LEU A 67 -7.52 14.89 -1.86
C LEU A 67 -8.84 15.28 -1.16
N SER A 68 -9.27 14.50 -0.15
CA SER A 68 -10.50 14.76 0.58
C SER A 68 -10.31 15.82 1.66
N GLN A 69 -11.42 16.27 2.25
CA GLN A 69 -11.42 17.22 3.38
C GLN A 69 -11.30 16.50 4.75
N ALA A 70 -11.30 15.17 4.77
CA ALA A 70 -11.21 14.36 5.99
C ALA A 70 -9.90 13.54 6.01
N PRO A 71 -9.36 13.20 7.18
CA PRO A 71 -8.23 12.27 7.24
C PRO A 71 -8.68 10.88 6.79
N VAL A 72 -7.81 10.18 6.06
CA VAL A 72 -7.97 8.75 5.75
C VAL A 72 -6.88 7.96 6.48
N ALA A 73 -7.06 6.67 6.67
CA ALA A 73 -6.04 5.81 7.27
C ALA A 73 -5.83 4.54 6.47
N VAL A 74 -4.60 4.02 6.46
CA VAL A 74 -4.27 2.71 5.89
C VAL A 74 -3.75 1.82 7.00
N ALA A 75 -4.16 0.54 6.99
CA ALA A 75 -3.60 -0.44 7.90
C ALA A 75 -2.19 -0.83 7.43
N ASP A 76 -1.19 -0.37 8.16
CA ASP A 76 0.22 -0.55 7.81
C ASP A 76 0.67 -1.99 8.07
N LYS A 77 1.62 -2.46 7.24
CA LYS A 77 2.26 -3.77 7.32
C LYS A 77 1.32 -4.98 7.25
N ILE A 78 0.11 -4.79 6.76
CA ILE A 78 -0.76 -5.90 6.37
C ILE A 78 -0.67 -6.00 4.86
N PHE A 79 -0.09 -7.10 4.40
CA PHE A 79 0.07 -7.40 2.99
C PHE A 79 -0.35 -8.83 2.74
N ASP A 80 -1.08 -9.05 1.67
CA ASP A 80 -1.47 -10.39 1.23
C ASP A 80 -1.33 -10.50 -0.29
N THR A 81 -1.19 -11.73 -0.78
CA THR A 81 -1.16 -12.01 -2.22
C THR A 81 -2.10 -13.15 -2.55
N ASN A 82 -2.95 -12.93 -3.55
CA ASN A 82 -3.80 -13.97 -4.10
C ASN A 82 -3.52 -14.14 -5.60
N PHE A 83 -3.50 -15.37 -6.09
CA PHE A 83 -3.30 -15.65 -7.51
C PHE A 83 -4.58 -16.20 -8.13
N ASP A 84 -5.08 -15.47 -9.13
CA ASP A 84 -6.16 -15.95 -9.99
C ASP A 84 -5.58 -16.59 -11.26
N ALA A 85 -5.81 -17.90 -11.40
CA ALA A 85 -5.31 -18.70 -12.51
C ALA A 85 -5.99 -18.35 -13.85
N ASP A 86 -7.23 -17.88 -13.82
CA ASP A 86 -8.01 -17.59 -15.02
C ASP A 86 -7.53 -16.29 -15.67
N SER A 87 -7.41 -15.22 -14.89
CA SER A 87 -6.85 -13.95 -15.37
C SER A 87 -5.32 -13.93 -15.42
N ARG A 88 -4.66 -14.92 -14.80
CA ARG A 88 -3.19 -14.99 -14.63
C ARG A 88 -2.63 -13.78 -13.90
N THR A 89 -3.40 -13.27 -12.93
CA THR A 89 -3.07 -12.05 -12.18
C THR A 89 -2.82 -12.39 -10.72
N ILE A 90 -1.72 -11.86 -10.18
CA ILE A 90 -1.49 -11.82 -8.74
C ILE A 90 -2.07 -10.51 -8.23
N THR A 91 -3.05 -10.57 -7.33
CA THR A 91 -3.51 -9.40 -6.58
C THR A 91 -2.63 -9.24 -5.35
N PHE A 92 -1.92 -8.12 -5.26
CA PHE A 92 -1.19 -7.69 -4.09
C PHE A 92 -2.07 -6.73 -3.29
N SER A 93 -2.54 -7.19 -2.13
CA SER A 93 -3.41 -6.42 -1.24
C SER A 93 -2.60 -5.72 -0.17
N VAL A 94 -2.83 -4.42 0.01
CA VAL A 94 -2.28 -3.57 1.05
C VAL A 94 -3.39 -3.18 2.01
N GLY A 95 -3.12 -3.31 3.31
CA GLY A 95 -4.13 -3.15 4.34
C GLY A 95 -5.06 -4.35 4.41
N SER A 96 -6.20 -4.17 5.04
CA SER A 96 -7.25 -5.19 5.05
C SER A 96 -8.61 -4.58 5.28
N GLU A 97 -9.60 -5.08 4.54
CA GLU A 97 -11.01 -4.84 4.79
C GLU A 97 -11.44 -5.49 6.11
N VAL A 98 -10.89 -6.67 6.42
CA VAL A 98 -11.15 -7.42 7.66
C VAL A 98 -9.88 -7.51 8.49
N PRO A 99 -9.80 -6.90 9.67
CA PRO A 99 -8.63 -6.98 10.54
C PRO A 99 -8.19 -8.44 10.78
N PRO A 100 -6.88 -8.76 10.73
CA PRO A 100 -6.39 -10.15 10.77
C PRO A 100 -6.51 -10.82 12.15
N GLY A 101 -7.10 -10.14 13.14
CA GLY A 101 -7.24 -10.66 14.49
C GLY A 101 -8.01 -9.72 15.41
N PRO A 102 -8.02 -10.00 16.73
CA PRO A 102 -8.81 -9.24 17.71
C PRO A 102 -8.21 -7.87 18.07
N ASN A 103 -7.06 -7.52 17.49
CA ASN A 103 -6.35 -6.29 17.78
C ASN A 103 -6.45 -5.34 16.59
N MET A 104 -6.50 -4.04 16.89
CA MET A 104 -6.49 -3.01 15.87
C MET A 104 -5.11 -3.00 15.20
N PRO A 105 -5.04 -3.14 13.86
CA PRO A 105 -3.77 -3.03 13.16
C PRO A 105 -3.24 -1.60 13.24
N HIS A 106 -1.94 -1.44 13.05
CA HIS A 106 -1.33 -0.12 13.13
C HIS A 106 -1.85 0.76 11.99
N LEU A 107 -2.50 1.87 12.33
CA LEU A 107 -3.08 2.78 11.34
C LEU A 107 -2.13 3.93 11.04
N VAL A 108 -1.77 4.08 9.76
CA VAL A 108 -1.08 5.27 9.28
C VAL A 108 -2.13 6.25 8.78
N VAL A 109 -2.29 7.34 9.53
CA VAL A 109 -3.23 8.43 9.19
C VAL A 109 -2.58 9.37 8.17
N ILE A 110 -3.33 9.70 7.12
CA ILE A 110 -2.95 10.60 6.03
C ILE A 110 -3.92 11.77 6.05
N ARG A 111 -3.41 12.95 6.39
CA ARG A 111 -4.23 14.16 6.54
C ARG A 111 -4.75 14.69 5.20
N PRO A 112 -5.79 15.53 5.21
CA PRO A 112 -6.23 16.26 4.02
C PRO A 112 -5.07 16.96 3.31
N GLY A 113 -4.90 16.73 2.01
CA GLY A 113 -3.82 17.27 1.19
C GLY A 113 -2.44 16.63 1.40
N GLU A 114 -2.31 15.66 2.32
CA GLU A 114 -1.04 14.99 2.58
C GLU A 114 -0.73 13.92 1.51
N LYS A 115 0.55 13.82 1.17
CA LYS A 115 1.13 12.72 0.40
C LYS A 115 1.97 11.87 1.33
N ARG A 116 1.69 10.58 1.39
CA ARG A 116 2.45 9.63 2.20
C ARG A 116 3.02 8.54 1.33
N VAL A 117 4.33 8.35 1.39
CA VAL A 117 5.00 7.20 0.75
C VAL A 117 5.20 6.11 1.79
N LEU A 118 4.89 4.89 1.39
CA LEU A 118 4.97 3.66 2.16
C LEU A 118 5.59 2.57 1.28
N SER A 119 6.08 1.52 1.92
CA SER A 119 6.69 0.38 1.23
C SER A 119 6.28 -0.89 1.94
N GLY A 120 6.04 -1.95 1.17
CA GLY A 120 5.55 -3.21 1.67
C GLY A 120 6.03 -4.38 0.83
N GLY A 121 5.93 -5.57 1.42
CA GLY A 121 6.20 -6.80 0.68
C GLY A 121 5.43 -7.99 1.24
N ALA A 122 5.06 -8.90 0.36
CA ALA A 122 4.36 -10.13 0.66
C ALA A 122 4.95 -11.29 -0.14
N LEU A 123 4.94 -12.48 0.45
CA LEU A 123 5.38 -13.69 -0.23
C LEU A 123 4.28 -14.18 -1.15
N VAL A 124 4.62 -14.35 -2.42
CA VAL A 124 3.74 -15.00 -3.38
C VAL A 124 3.75 -16.49 -3.12
N HIS A 125 2.57 -17.10 -3.07
CA HIS A 125 2.42 -18.55 -3.00
C HIS A 125 1.61 -19.05 -4.19
N VAL A 126 2.29 -19.27 -5.32
CA VAL A 126 1.69 -19.85 -6.53
C VAL A 126 2.20 -21.27 -6.67
N VAL A 127 1.33 -22.27 -6.64
CA VAL A 127 1.75 -23.66 -6.85
C VAL A 127 1.69 -23.97 -8.34
N THR A 128 2.85 -24.04 -8.99
CA THR A 128 2.95 -24.51 -10.38
C THR A 128 3.41 -25.96 -10.44
N PRO A 129 2.80 -26.82 -11.28
CA PRO A 129 3.28 -28.18 -11.47
C PRO A 129 4.68 -28.21 -12.09
N ASN A 130 5.47 -29.23 -11.75
CA ASN A 130 6.85 -29.41 -12.23
C ASN A 130 6.93 -29.64 -13.76
N ILE A 131 5.85 -30.14 -14.37
CA ILE A 131 5.74 -30.34 -15.82
C ILE A 131 4.86 -29.22 -16.37
N ARG A 132 5.46 -28.29 -17.14
CA ARG A 132 4.71 -27.24 -17.83
C ARG A 132 3.99 -27.83 -19.02
N THR A 133 2.66 -27.84 -18.95
CA THR A 133 1.81 -27.96 -20.14
C THR A 133 1.54 -26.57 -20.70
N PRO A 134 1.17 -26.43 -21.99
CA PRO A 134 0.73 -25.14 -22.55
C PRO A 134 -0.44 -24.49 -21.78
N TRP A 135 -1.16 -25.29 -21.00
CA TRP A 135 -2.31 -24.92 -20.18
C TRP A 135 -1.95 -24.52 -18.75
N THR A 136 -0.67 -24.59 -18.36
CA THR A 136 -0.24 -24.19 -17.02
C THR A 136 -0.43 -22.69 -16.85
N ALA A 137 -1.33 -22.31 -15.94
CA ALA A 137 -1.55 -20.91 -15.58
C ALA A 137 -0.33 -20.39 -14.81
N ILE A 138 0.51 -19.63 -15.50
CA ILE A 138 1.62 -18.88 -14.89
C ILE A 138 1.20 -17.42 -14.71
N PRO A 139 1.61 -16.77 -13.62
CA PRO A 139 1.42 -15.34 -13.45
C PRO A 139 1.98 -14.54 -14.62
N ARG A 140 1.21 -13.56 -15.08
CA ARG A 140 1.60 -12.60 -16.12
C ARG A 140 1.43 -11.15 -15.70
N TYR A 141 0.56 -10.92 -14.71
CA TYR A 141 0.23 -9.59 -14.24
C TYR A 141 0.27 -9.54 -12.72
N VAL A 142 0.62 -8.37 -12.19
CA VAL A 142 0.39 -8.01 -10.80
C VAL A 142 -0.61 -6.86 -10.77
N GLN A 143 -1.65 -6.98 -9.96
CA GLN A 143 -2.56 -5.88 -9.65
C GLN A 143 -2.37 -5.47 -8.20
N ILE A 144 -2.22 -4.18 -7.93
CA ILE A 144 -2.13 -3.68 -6.57
C ILE A 144 -3.51 -3.19 -6.13
N GLN A 145 -3.93 -3.61 -4.94
CA GLN A 145 -5.14 -3.16 -4.27
C GLN A 145 -4.75 -2.52 -2.94
N VAL A 146 -5.21 -1.30 -2.69
CA VAL A 146 -4.96 -0.60 -1.43
C VAL A 146 -6.28 -0.35 -0.71
N THR A 147 -6.44 -0.98 0.45
CA THR A 147 -7.62 -0.79 1.31
C THR A 147 -7.35 0.26 2.37
N LEU A 148 -8.27 1.21 2.48
CA LEU A 148 -8.14 2.40 3.32
C LEU A 148 -9.45 2.68 4.05
N LEU A 149 -9.32 3.24 5.25
CA LEU A 149 -10.42 3.74 6.07
C LEU A 149 -10.71 5.18 5.71
N ARG A 150 -11.94 5.44 5.24
CA ARG A 150 -12.43 6.77 4.87
C ARG A 150 -12.83 7.61 6.07
N ASP A 151 -13.42 7.00 7.10
CA ASP A 151 -13.74 7.67 8.36
C ASP A 151 -12.86 7.15 9.50
N VAL A 152 -11.95 8.01 9.93
CA VAL A 152 -10.99 7.72 11.01
C VAL A 152 -11.54 8.19 12.38
N THR A 153 -12.63 8.95 12.39
CA THR A 153 -13.22 9.56 13.60
C THR A 153 -13.55 8.54 14.70
N PRO A 154 -14.17 7.39 14.39
CA PRO A 154 -14.49 6.37 15.40
C PRO A 154 -13.24 5.80 16.07
N PHE A 155 -12.12 5.78 15.35
CA PHE A 155 -10.88 5.11 15.76
C PHE A 155 -9.88 6.04 16.48
N GLN A 156 -10.15 7.35 16.57
CA GLN A 156 -9.19 8.33 17.09
C GLN A 156 -8.60 7.95 18.45
N LYS A 157 -9.44 7.52 19.41
CA LYS A 157 -8.98 7.10 20.74
C LYS A 157 -8.05 5.88 20.67
N LEU A 158 -8.36 4.92 19.81
CA LEU A 158 -7.55 3.71 19.63
C LEU A 158 -6.22 4.05 18.94
N ILE A 159 -6.23 4.97 17.98
CA ILE A 159 -5.02 5.45 17.29
C ILE A 159 -4.11 6.20 18.27
N GLU A 160 -4.68 7.08 19.08
CA GLU A 160 -3.95 7.78 20.14
C GLU A 160 -3.35 6.77 21.13
N GLN A 161 -4.09 5.73 21.51
CA GLN A 161 -3.59 4.68 22.38
C GLN A 161 -2.42 3.92 21.74
N GLN A 162 -2.54 3.52 20.46
CA GLN A 162 -1.45 2.87 19.71
C GLN A 162 -0.18 3.72 19.70
N SER A 163 -0.30 5.04 19.57
CA SER A 163 0.87 5.94 19.57
C SER A 163 1.59 6.04 20.93
N ARG A 164 0.91 5.68 22.02
CA ARG A 164 1.41 5.81 23.41
C ARG A 164 1.87 4.49 24.01
N THR A 165 1.42 3.36 23.49
CA THR A 165 1.65 2.04 24.08
C THR A 165 2.24 1.07 23.08
N ALA A 166 3.25 0.30 23.50
CA ALA A 166 3.79 -0.81 22.71
C ALA A 166 2.90 -2.07 22.74
N VAL A 167 1.87 -2.08 23.60
CA VAL A 167 0.94 -3.21 23.73
C VAL A 167 -0.11 -3.14 22.61
N PRO A 168 -0.43 -4.27 21.94
CA PRO A 168 -1.51 -4.32 20.96
C PRO A 168 -2.83 -3.79 21.54
N VAL A 169 -3.44 -2.84 20.83
CA VAL A 169 -4.72 -2.26 21.23
C VAL A 169 -5.84 -3.19 20.76
N PRO A 170 -6.72 -3.69 21.63
CA PRO A 170 -7.83 -4.53 21.21
C PRO A 170 -8.78 -3.73 20.31
N LEU A 171 -9.36 -4.38 19.31
CA LEU A 171 -10.43 -3.83 18.49
C LEU A 171 -11.77 -4.38 18.99
N PRO A 172 -12.59 -3.56 19.66
CA PRO A 172 -13.93 -3.97 20.09
C PRO A 172 -14.82 -4.39 18.93
N ASN A 173 -15.77 -5.31 19.16
CA ASN A 173 -16.67 -5.80 18.09
C ASN A 173 -17.51 -4.68 17.46
N ASP A 174 -17.96 -3.70 18.24
CA ASP A 174 -18.68 -2.53 17.73
C ASP A 174 -17.82 -1.63 16.83
N MET A 175 -16.49 -1.65 17.02
CA MET A 175 -15.54 -0.96 16.15
C MET A 175 -15.20 -1.77 14.90
N PHE A 176 -15.37 -3.09 14.94
CA PHE A 176 -15.19 -3.95 13.77
C PHE A 176 -16.23 -3.63 12.68
N ASP A 177 -17.51 -3.50 13.04
CA ASP A 177 -18.55 -3.15 12.06
C ASP A 177 -18.26 -1.79 11.43
N ARG A 178 -17.83 -0.81 12.23
CA ARG A 178 -17.40 0.51 11.74
C ARG A 178 -16.18 0.44 10.84
N TRP A 179 -15.28 -0.50 11.08
CA TRP A 179 -14.09 -0.69 10.26
C TRP A 179 -14.50 -1.13 8.86
N VAL A 180 -15.34 -2.15 8.77
CA VAL A 180 -15.83 -2.69 7.49
C VAL A 180 -16.62 -1.62 6.74
N GLU A 181 -17.54 -0.91 7.41
CA GLU A 181 -18.32 0.18 6.80
C GLU A 181 -17.45 1.33 6.26
N SER A 182 -16.31 1.60 6.93
CA SER A 182 -15.42 2.69 6.55
C SER A 182 -14.32 2.26 5.58
N SER A 183 -14.21 0.96 5.28
CA SER A 183 -13.16 0.40 4.44
C SER A 183 -13.53 0.53 2.96
N GLU A 184 -12.58 1.03 2.19
CA GLU A 184 -12.73 1.18 0.75
C GLU A 184 -11.43 0.77 0.07
N SER A 185 -11.54 0.08 -1.07
CA SER A 185 -10.39 -0.43 -1.81
C SER A 185 -10.18 0.35 -3.10
N VAL A 186 -8.94 0.81 -3.31
CA VAL A 186 -8.49 1.39 -4.57
C VAL A 186 -7.79 0.31 -5.36
N LEU A 187 -8.36 -0.07 -6.50
CA LEU A 187 -7.72 -0.97 -7.46
C LEU A 187 -6.86 -0.16 -8.42
N LEU A 188 -5.61 -0.55 -8.57
CA LEU A 188 -4.70 0.06 -9.53
C LEU A 188 -4.69 -0.76 -10.84
N ASN A 189 -4.12 -0.19 -11.91
CA ASN A 189 -3.90 -0.93 -13.14
C ASN A 189 -2.95 -2.11 -12.94
N THR A 190 -3.06 -3.11 -13.82
CA THR A 190 -2.16 -4.25 -13.84
C THR A 190 -0.79 -3.87 -14.39
N ILE A 191 0.25 -4.48 -13.83
CA ILE A 191 1.65 -4.37 -14.25
C ILE A 191 2.06 -5.71 -14.86
N PRO A 192 2.59 -5.76 -16.09
CA PRO A 192 3.10 -6.99 -16.67
C PRO A 192 4.37 -7.45 -15.95
N VAL A 193 4.48 -8.76 -15.72
CA VAL A 193 5.61 -9.38 -15.02
C VAL A 193 6.07 -10.67 -15.72
N TYR A 194 7.32 -11.05 -15.46
CA TYR A 194 7.93 -12.27 -15.94
C TYR A 194 7.93 -13.34 -14.86
N TRP A 195 7.63 -14.58 -15.23
CA TRP A 195 7.63 -15.72 -14.30
C TRP A 195 8.90 -16.56 -14.43
N LYS A 196 9.75 -16.54 -13.40
CA LYS A 196 10.97 -17.33 -13.30
C LYS A 196 10.73 -18.59 -12.45
N ASN A 197 10.96 -19.76 -13.05
CA ASN A 197 10.89 -21.02 -12.32
C ASN A 197 12.27 -21.37 -11.77
N GLU A 198 12.42 -21.48 -10.45
CA GLU A 198 13.68 -21.86 -9.80
C GLU A 198 14.01 -23.35 -9.97
N ASN A 199 13.05 -24.17 -10.44
CA ASN A 199 13.26 -25.63 -10.58
C ASN A 199 14.05 -26.07 -11.83
N ARG A 200 14.64 -25.15 -12.62
CA ARG A 200 15.61 -25.53 -13.68
C ARG A 200 17.00 -25.79 -13.08
N ARG A 201 17.19 -26.97 -12.46
CA ARG A 201 18.49 -27.65 -12.56
C ARG A 201 18.52 -28.35 -13.93
N GLY A 202 18.98 -27.65 -14.96
CA GLY A 202 19.13 -28.22 -16.29
C GLY A 202 19.14 -27.16 -17.39
N THR A 203 20.36 -26.86 -17.86
CA THR A 203 20.74 -26.22 -19.13
C THR A 203 20.16 -24.83 -19.46
N ALA A 204 21.09 -23.91 -19.71
CA ALA A 204 20.86 -22.54 -20.12
C ALA A 204 20.07 -22.48 -21.44
N GLU A 205 18.81 -22.10 -21.35
CA GLU A 205 18.07 -21.53 -22.46
C GLU A 205 17.15 -20.46 -21.88
N SER A 206 17.67 -19.23 -21.88
CA SER A 206 16.94 -18.02 -21.54
C SER A 206 15.84 -17.82 -22.57
N ASP A 207 14.58 -17.76 -22.13
CA ASP A 207 13.46 -17.21 -22.91
C ASP A 207 13.61 -15.68 -23.06
N GLN A 208 14.77 -15.23 -23.54
CA GLN A 208 14.94 -13.87 -24.04
C GLN A 208 14.53 -13.86 -25.51
N PRO A 209 13.66 -12.93 -25.95
CA PRO A 209 13.55 -12.66 -27.37
C PRO A 209 14.91 -12.18 -27.87
N LEU A 210 15.36 -12.73 -29.00
CA LEU A 210 16.56 -12.30 -29.70
C LEU A 210 16.50 -10.78 -29.89
N SER A 211 17.35 -10.08 -29.15
CA SER A 211 17.64 -8.66 -29.35
C SER A 211 18.01 -8.47 -30.82
N GLY A 212 17.21 -7.68 -31.53
CA GLY A 212 17.39 -7.44 -32.95
C GLY A 212 18.80 -6.96 -33.30
N THR A 213 19.38 -7.56 -34.33
CA THR A 213 20.42 -6.94 -35.14
C THR A 213 19.76 -6.17 -36.28
N TYR A 214 20.23 -4.93 -36.44
CA TYR A 214 19.93 -3.96 -37.49
C TYR A 214 19.79 -4.55 -38.91
#